data_AF-A0A822ECF2-F1
#
_entry.id   AF-A0A822ECF2-F1
#
_cell.length_a   1.000
_cell.length_b   1.000
_cell.length_c   1.000
_cell.angle_alpha   90.00
_cell.angle_beta   90.00
_cell.angle_gamma   90.00
#
_symmetry.space_group_name_H-M   'P 1'
#
loop_
_entity.id
_entity.type
_entity.pdbx_description
1 polymer ?
#
loop_
_entity_poly.entity_id
_entity_poly.type
_entity_poly.pdbx_seq_one_letter_code
_entity_poly.pdbx_strand_id
1 'polypeptide(L)' 'IGELVLCKTLNIRYKFDIRYEGPFRIVKQLTPKTFIIQHVKKPTLYRQVTTDVLLPIFERNF' A
#
# COMPACT_ATOMS: atom_id res chain seq x y z
N ILE A 1 -9.69 -8.08 -1.83
CA ILE A 1 -8.43 -8.86 -1.73
C ILE A 1 -7.89 -9.06 -3.13
N GLY A 2 -6.58 -8.89 -3.35
CA GLY A 2 -5.95 -9.00 -4.67
C GLY A 2 -5.81 -7.69 -5.46
N GLU A 3 -6.28 -6.58 -4.90
CA GLU A 3 -6.15 -5.24 -5.51
C GLU A 3 -4.72 -4.71 -5.44
N LEU A 4 -4.37 -3.89 -6.44
CA LEU A 4 -3.08 -3.23 -6.53
C LEU A 4 -3.13 -1.85 -5.88
N VAL A 5 -2.18 -1.61 -4.98
CA VAL A 5 -2.08 -0.40 -4.18
C VAL A 5 -0.65 0.11 -4.13
N LEU A 6 -0.48 1.42 -4.02
CA LEU A 6 0.75 2.07 -3.62
C LEU A 6 0.72 2.30 -2.11
N CYS A 7 1.89 2.23 -1.49
CA CYS A 7 2.08 2.55 -0.08
C CYS A 7 2.75 3.93 0.01
N LYS A 8 2.13 4.85 0.73
CA LYS A 8 2.71 6.14 1.08
C LYS A 8 3.86 5.93 2.05
N THR A 9 5.03 6.45 1.71
CA THR A 9 6.18 6.55 2.61
C THR A 9 6.37 7.99 3.03
N LEU A 10 6.31 8.23 4.34
CA LEU A 10 6.65 9.51 4.93
C LEU A 10 8.15 9.55 5.18
N ASN A 11 8.85 10.46 4.52
CA ASN A 11 10.22 10.78 4.90
C ASN A 11 10.18 11.63 6.18
N ILE A 12 10.62 11.07 7.31
CA ILE A 12 10.59 11.73 8.63
C ILE A 12 11.32 13.09 8.59
N ARG A 13 12.30 13.24 7.70
CA ARG A 13 13.12 14.45 7.56
C ARG A 13 12.47 15.56 6.72
N TYR A 14 11.55 15.21 5.82
CA TYR A 14 10.90 16.15 4.90
C TYR A 14 9.40 15.88 4.88
N LYS A 15 8.66 16.56 5.78
CA LYS A 15 7.19 16.42 5.93
C LYS A 15 6.39 16.62 4.64
N PHE A 16 6.93 17.34 3.65
CA PHE A 16 6.28 17.64 2.38
C PHE A 16 6.71 16.71 1.22
N ASP A 17 7.74 15.89 1.40
CA ASP A 17 8.19 14.93 0.38
C ASP A 17 7.42 13.61 0.55
N ILE A 18 6.17 13.61 0.09
CA ILE A 18 5.33 12.42 0.04
C ILE A 18 5.77 11.58 -1.15
N ARG A 19 6.32 10.40 -0.87
CA ARG A 19 6.66 9.41 -1.89
C ARG A 19 5.73 8.22 -1.79
N TYR A 20 5.48 7.59 -2.93
CA TYR A 20 4.70 6.38 -3.02
C TYR A 20 5.63 5.25 -3.45
N GLU A 21 5.63 4.16 -2.68
CA GLU A 21 6.29 2.91 -3.02
C GLU A 21 5.27 1.94 -3.62
N GLY A 22 5.71 1.07 -4.52
CA GLY A 22 4.89 0.01 -5.07
C GLY A 22 4.90 -0.02 -6.59
N PRO A 23 4.20 -0.98 -7.20
CA PRO A 23 2.94 -1.57 -6.76
C PRO A 23 3.05 -2.71 -5.74
N PHE A 24 2.08 -2.73 -4.81
CA PHE A 24 1.83 -3.81 -3.87
C PHE A 24 0.47 -4.45 -4.13
N ARG A 25 0.29 -5.71 -3.74
CA ARG A 25 -0.97 -6.44 -3.79
C ARG A 25 -1.50 -6.67 -2.38
N ILE A 26 -2.79 -6.44 -2.15
CA ILE A 26 -3.43 -6.78 -0.87
C ILE A 26 -3.60 -8.29 -0.78
N VAL A 27 -2.93 -8.91 0.20
CA VAL A 27 -2.98 -10.36 0.44
C VAL A 27 -4.05 -10.71 1.47
N LYS A 28 -4.12 -9.96 2.58
CA LYS A 28 -5.03 -10.25 3.68
C LYS A 28 -5.50 -8.96 4.34
N GLN A 29 -6.75 -8.94 4.79
CA GLN A 29 -7.28 -7.91 5.68
C GLN A 29 -7.27 -8.44 7.10
N LEU A 30 -6.62 -7.73 8.02
CA LEU A 30 -6.57 -8.11 9.44
C LEU A 30 -7.70 -7.45 10.23
N THR A 31 -7.96 -6.16 9.96
CA THR A 31 -9.05 -5.37 10.55
C THR A 31 -9.66 -4.50 9.46
N PRO A 32 -10.81 -3.83 9.70
CA PRO A 32 -11.44 -2.96 8.70
C PRO A 32 -10.49 -1.93 8.07
N LYS A 33 -9.49 -1.46 8.82
CA LYS A 33 -8.52 -0.44 8.36
C LYS A 33 -7.09 -0.95 8.18
N THR A 34 -6.79 -2.22 8.45
CA THR A 34 -5.41 -2.75 8.37
C THR A 34 -5.30 -3.91 7.41
N PHE A 35 -4.30 -3.85 6.53
CA PHE A 35 -4.08 -4.82 5.48
C PHE A 35 -2.63 -5.31 5.51
N ILE A 36 -2.43 -6.58 5.12
CA ILE A 36 -1.14 -7.13 4.76
C ILE A 36 -1.01 -7.00 3.25
N ILE A 37 0.00 -6.26 2.82
CA ILE A 37 0.35 -6.08 1.42
C ILE A 37 1.65 -6.81 1.10
N GLN A 38 1.77 -7.27 -0.14
CA GLN A 38 2.94 -7.94 -0.67
C GLN A 38 3.43 -7.21 -1.91
N HIS A 39 4.73 -6.99 -2.02
CA HIS A 39 5.29 -6.29 -3.17
C HIS A 39 5.21 -7.16 -4.44
N VAL A 40 4.69 -6.62 -5.55
CA VAL A 40 4.43 -7.40 -6.77
C VAL A 40 5.71 -8.01 -7.35
N LYS A 41 6.81 -7.25 -7.36
CA LYS A 41 8.11 -7.74 -7.88
C LYS A 41 8.98 -8.46 -6.85
N LYS A 42 8.64 -8.39 -5.55
CA LYS A 42 9.47 -8.89 -4.44
C LYS A 42 8.58 -9.73 -3.52
N PRO A 43 8.35 -11.01 -3.82
CA PRO A 43 7.34 -11.81 -3.14
C PRO A 43 7.66 -12.04 -1.66
N THR A 44 8.92 -11.90 -1.24
CA THR A 44 9.33 -11.99 0.17
C THR A 44 9.03 -10.73 0.99
N LEU A 45 8.70 -9.61 0.34
CA LEU A 45 8.48 -8.34 0.99
C LEU A 45 7.00 -8.17 1.33
N TYR A 46 6.68 -8.43 2.61
CA TYR A 46 5.38 -8.21 3.20
C TYR A 46 5.41 -6.98 4.10
N ARG A 47 4.31 -6.24 4.13
CA ARG A 47 4.14 -5.09 5.01
C ARG A 47 2.73 -5.07 5.56
N GLN A 48 2.61 -4.78 6.85
CA GLN A 48 1.32 -4.44 7.45
C GLN A 48 1.16 -2.93 7.40
N VAL A 49 0.03 -2.48 6.87
CA VAL A 49 -0.25 -1.06 6.63
C VAL A 49 -1.70 -0.74 6.95
N THR A 50 -1.97 0.53 7.26
CA THR A 50 -3.32 1.06 7.41
C THR A 50 -3.86 1.64 6.11
N THR A 51 -5.18 1.83 6.03
CA THR A 51 -5.85 2.50 4.90
C THR A 51 -5.29 3.89 4.60
N ASP A 52 -4.86 4.63 5.62
CA ASP A 52 -4.45 6.04 5.49
C ASP A 52 -3.14 6.21 4.70
N VAL A 53 -2.36 5.14 4.60
CA VAL A 53 -1.11 5.09 3.84
C VAL A 53 -1.24 4.27 2.56
N LEU A 54 -2.43 3.79 2.22
CA LEU A 54 -2.69 3.04 1.00
C LEU A 54 -3.35 3.93 -0.05
N LEU A 55 -2.86 3.86 -1.27
CA LEU A 55 -3.44 4.52 -2.43
C LEU A 55 -3.78 3.46 -3.49
N PRO A 56 -5.06 3.25 -3.86
CA PRO A 56 -5.41 2.31 -4.92
C PRO A 56 -4.85 2.79 -6.27
N ILE A 57 -4.32 1.87 -7.08
CA ILE A 57 -3.70 2.18 -8.39
C ILE A 57 -4.76 2.32 -9.50
N PHE A 58 -5.98 1.83 -9.27
CA PHE A 58 -7.09 1.94 -10.21
C PHE A 58 -8.28 2.64 -9.56
N GLU A 59 -8.70 3.75 -10.16
CA GLU A 59 -10.11 4.14 -10.15
C GLU A 59 -10.85 3.14 -11.05
N ARG A 60 -11.81 2.41 -10.49
CA ARG A 60 -12.80 1.72 -11.33
C ARG A 60 -13.69 2.81 -11.93
N ASN A 61 -13.39 3.22 -13.16
CA ASN A 61 -14.40 3.82 -14.03
C ASN A 61 -15.46 2.74 -14.29
N PHE A 62 -16.64 2.93 -13.72
CA PHE A 62 -17.88 2.30 -14.17
C PHE A 62 -18.64 3.28 -15.04
#